data_AF-A0A916QPW4-F1
#
_entry.id   AF-A0A916QPW4-F1
#
_cell.length_a   1.000
_cell.length_b   1.000
_cell.length_c   1.000
_cell.angle_alpha   90.00
_cell.angle_beta   90.00
_cell.angle_gamma   90.00
#
_symmetry.space_group_name_H-M   'P 1'
#
loop_
_entity.id
_entity.type
_entity.pdbx_description
1 polymer ?
#
loop_
_entity_poly.entity_id
_entity_poly.type
_entity_poly.pdbx_seq_one_letter_code
_entity_poly.pdbx_strand_id
1 'polypeptide(L)'
;MASYNIRLEKDTLKVDFAKTPNGEAIQVDGDQIVKDVAKQLDQMISAGELKGGKLLKIYGRISVLASYTFAHQLGHLYGAIAVSDTRLSAYVVVISTTPDYPLGTRIDLETGEIIQVSPAPSVELSFLTYWEDDILIAKIKNAGEVEGDRILKDAKIQLENLINSGQLPGGKKLLKINGRSTVLASFFIANKLAHKYSGIAVFDPRIGYVVTISHAQSYQVGQVLNIENHVNHQPTKVVLCGPANTGKTVLRDGLKKVILSLESAPQDFYSISACPDGDGAFYSETAKKYPELAKQLKVEYKAKFTPEFAEGKARDIQRIKNSLLLFDVGGKTSPENQVIMSEATHAVILAKAESEVIEWQNFCQNELKKTLPIIAIIYSNYEAKEDKVERKDSILTGIVHHLERGENVSTRPMIQALASEIVKLVNRH
;
A
#
# COMPACT_ATOMS: atom_id res chain seq x y z
N MET A 1 -12.72 -7.38 -20.25
CA MET A 1 -13.48 -7.01 -19.02
C MET A 1 -12.77 -5.83 -18.39
N ALA A 2 -13.48 -4.90 -17.77
CA ALA A 2 -12.85 -3.82 -17.02
C ALA A 2 -12.13 -4.40 -15.79
N SER A 3 -10.96 -3.87 -15.47
CA SER A 3 -10.15 -4.27 -14.30
C SER A 3 -10.62 -3.63 -12.98
N TYR A 4 -11.59 -2.73 -13.07
CA TYR A 4 -12.07 -1.93 -11.96
C TYR A 4 -13.58 -1.78 -12.07
N ASN A 5 -14.29 -1.82 -10.95
CA ASN A 5 -15.74 -1.67 -10.88
C ASN A 5 -16.06 -0.32 -10.24
N ILE A 6 -16.86 0.49 -10.92
CA ILE A 6 -17.36 1.77 -10.42
C ILE A 6 -18.88 1.77 -10.56
N ARG A 7 -19.60 2.08 -9.48
CA ARG A 7 -21.05 2.24 -9.52
C ARG A 7 -21.52 3.30 -8.55
N LEU A 8 -22.51 4.10 -8.93
CA LEU A 8 -23.13 5.08 -8.04
C LEU A 8 -24.30 4.44 -7.30
N GLU A 9 -24.22 4.39 -5.97
CA GLU A 9 -25.33 4.00 -5.09
C GLU A 9 -25.77 5.21 -4.28
N LYS A 10 -26.94 5.79 -4.64
CA LYS A 10 -27.44 7.04 -4.07
C LYS A 10 -26.42 8.18 -4.25
N ASP A 11 -25.75 8.58 -3.18
CA ASP A 11 -24.74 9.64 -3.12
C ASP A 11 -23.32 9.10 -2.89
N THR A 12 -23.15 7.78 -3.00
CA THR A 12 -21.89 7.08 -2.71
C THR A 12 -21.40 6.33 -3.93
N LEU A 13 -20.23 6.70 -4.43
CA LEU A 13 -19.51 5.98 -5.47
C LEU A 13 -18.83 4.76 -4.85
N LYS A 14 -19.36 3.57 -5.15
CA LYS A 14 -18.76 2.29 -4.76
C LYS A 14 -17.69 1.91 -5.77
N VAL A 15 -16.49 1.62 -5.28
CA VAL A 15 -15.32 1.32 -6.11
C VAL A 15 -14.61 0.07 -5.63
N ASP A 16 -14.23 -0.81 -6.56
CA ASP A 16 -13.46 -2.00 -6.21
C ASP A 16 -12.63 -2.55 -7.37
N PHE A 17 -11.57 -3.30 -7.06
CA PHE A 17 -10.85 -4.09 -8.07
C PHE A 17 -11.74 -5.22 -8.59
N ALA A 18 -11.80 -5.39 -9.91
CA ALA A 18 -12.69 -6.36 -10.52
C ALA A 18 -12.27 -7.81 -10.23
N LYS A 19 -13.28 -8.67 -10.11
CA LYS A 19 -13.14 -10.12 -9.99
C LYS A 19 -13.86 -10.81 -11.16
N THR A 20 -13.40 -12.00 -11.54
CA THR A 20 -14.14 -12.88 -12.47
C THR A 20 -15.48 -13.29 -11.83
N PRO A 21 -16.46 -13.77 -12.63
CA PRO A 21 -17.71 -14.32 -12.06
C PRO A 21 -17.48 -15.45 -11.03
N ASN A 22 -16.34 -16.13 -11.11
CA ASN A 22 -15.93 -17.20 -10.20
C ASN A 22 -15.20 -16.68 -8.94
N GLY A 23 -15.11 -15.36 -8.75
CA GLY A 23 -14.49 -14.72 -7.59
C GLY A 23 -12.96 -14.62 -7.64
N GLU A 24 -12.35 -14.75 -8.81
CA GLU A 24 -10.89 -14.67 -8.97
C GLU A 24 -10.47 -13.22 -9.22
N ALA A 25 -9.35 -12.79 -8.64
CA ALA A 25 -8.87 -11.42 -8.83
C ALA A 25 -8.33 -11.23 -10.26
N ILE A 26 -8.83 -10.21 -10.96
CA ILE A 26 -8.30 -9.85 -12.29
C ILE A 26 -6.94 -9.17 -12.08
N GLN A 27 -5.87 -9.83 -12.54
CA GLN A 27 -4.50 -9.31 -12.42
C GLN A 27 -4.20 -8.34 -13.57
N VAL A 28 -4.07 -7.06 -13.24
CA VAL A 28 -3.58 -6.03 -14.17
C VAL A 28 -2.62 -5.07 -13.48
N ASP A 29 -1.80 -4.42 -14.30
CA ASP A 29 -0.90 -3.38 -13.88
C ASP A 29 -1.62 -2.05 -13.63
N GLY A 30 -0.95 -1.15 -12.89
CA GLY A 30 -1.52 0.13 -12.47
C GLY A 30 -1.96 1.04 -13.63
N ASP A 31 -1.31 0.92 -14.79
CA ASP A 31 -1.61 1.67 -15.99
C ASP A 31 -2.98 1.30 -16.59
N GLN A 32 -3.31 0.01 -16.61
CA GLN A 32 -4.61 -0.47 -17.10
C GLN A 32 -5.73 -0.09 -16.14
N ILE A 33 -5.49 -0.15 -14.83
CA ILE A 33 -6.46 0.32 -13.81
C ILE A 33 -6.80 1.78 -14.04
N VAL A 34 -5.79 2.63 -14.26
CA VAL A 34 -5.96 4.05 -14.53
C VAL A 34 -6.77 4.30 -15.82
N LYS A 35 -6.49 3.56 -16.90
CA LYS A 35 -7.26 3.63 -18.16
C LYS A 35 -8.73 3.27 -17.94
N ASP A 36 -8.97 2.18 -17.22
CA ASP A 36 -10.32 1.66 -17.00
C ASP A 36 -11.14 2.59 -16.08
N VAL A 37 -10.52 3.16 -15.05
CA VAL A 37 -11.13 4.18 -14.19
C VAL A 37 -11.49 5.41 -15.00
N ALA A 38 -10.53 5.95 -15.78
CA ALA A 38 -10.75 7.15 -16.57
C ALA A 38 -11.92 6.97 -17.55
N LYS A 39 -11.91 5.86 -18.28
CA LYS A 39 -12.95 5.51 -19.25
C LYS A 39 -14.32 5.35 -18.61
N GLN A 40 -14.42 4.65 -17.48
CA GLN A 40 -15.70 4.45 -16.80
C GLN A 40 -16.27 5.75 -16.25
N LEU A 41 -15.44 6.60 -15.65
CA LEU A 41 -15.89 7.90 -15.16
C LEU A 41 -16.38 8.80 -16.30
N ASP A 42 -15.67 8.86 -17.42
CA ASP A 42 -16.11 9.62 -18.60
C ASP A 42 -17.46 9.11 -19.14
N GLN A 43 -17.66 7.80 -19.15
CA GLN A 43 -18.94 7.19 -19.53
C GLN A 43 -20.07 7.56 -18.58
N MET A 44 -19.85 7.46 -17.27
CA MET A 44 -20.85 7.81 -16.24
C MET A 44 -21.19 9.30 -16.26
N ILE A 45 -20.20 10.17 -16.50
CA ILE A 45 -20.40 11.62 -16.65
C ILE A 45 -21.19 11.93 -17.92
N SER A 46 -20.79 11.35 -19.05
CA SER A 46 -21.44 11.56 -20.36
C SER A 46 -22.88 11.03 -20.38
N ALA A 47 -23.16 9.95 -19.66
CA ALA A 47 -24.49 9.39 -19.49
C ALA A 47 -25.35 10.20 -18.49
N GLY A 48 -24.77 11.18 -17.79
CA GLY A 48 -25.45 11.96 -16.77
C GLY A 48 -25.76 11.17 -15.49
N GLU A 49 -25.07 10.06 -15.23
CA GLU A 49 -25.15 9.34 -13.95
C GLU A 49 -24.44 10.16 -12.86
N LEU A 50 -23.26 10.72 -13.18
CA LEU A 50 -22.51 11.62 -12.31
C LEU A 50 -22.79 13.09 -12.67
N LYS A 51 -23.85 13.65 -12.09
CA LYS A 51 -24.32 15.03 -12.37
C LYS A 51 -23.60 16.12 -11.59
N GLY A 52 -22.71 15.75 -10.67
CA GLY A 52 -22.18 16.68 -9.68
C GLY A 52 -23.13 16.92 -8.50
N GLY A 53 -22.72 17.77 -7.57
CA GLY A 53 -23.50 18.05 -6.35
C GLY A 53 -22.69 18.65 -5.21
N LYS A 54 -23.29 18.73 -4.02
CA LYS A 54 -22.61 19.30 -2.85
C LYS A 54 -21.49 18.41 -2.33
N LEU A 55 -21.74 17.11 -2.21
CA LEU A 55 -20.83 16.13 -1.65
C LEU A 55 -20.92 14.83 -2.45
N LEU A 56 -19.77 14.24 -2.79
CA LEU A 56 -19.66 12.85 -3.22
C LEU A 56 -18.90 12.06 -2.17
N LYS A 57 -19.45 10.91 -1.76
CA LYS A 57 -18.71 9.92 -0.97
C LYS A 57 -18.13 8.86 -1.91
N ILE A 58 -16.91 8.42 -1.67
CA ILE A 58 -16.29 7.30 -2.37
C ILE A 58 -15.96 6.22 -1.35
N TYR A 59 -16.48 5.02 -1.56
CA TYR A 59 -16.33 3.88 -0.67
C TYR A 59 -15.72 2.68 -1.40
N GLY A 60 -14.63 2.14 -0.85
CA GLY A 60 -14.04 0.89 -1.30
C GLY A 60 -12.54 0.98 -1.57
N ARG A 61 -11.99 -0.01 -2.30
CA ARG A 61 -10.53 -0.16 -2.48
C ARG A 61 -10.04 0.69 -3.65
N ILE A 62 -9.16 1.65 -3.37
CA ILE A 62 -8.57 2.55 -4.36
C ILE A 62 -7.04 2.42 -4.34
N SER A 63 -6.42 2.28 -5.51
CA SER A 63 -4.96 2.37 -5.62
C SER A 63 -4.50 3.82 -5.58
N VAL A 64 -3.25 4.07 -5.17
CA VAL A 64 -2.68 5.43 -5.20
C VAL A 64 -2.79 6.04 -6.60
N LEU A 65 -2.47 5.29 -7.66
CA LEU A 65 -2.60 5.79 -9.03
C LEU A 65 -4.04 6.18 -9.39
N ALA A 66 -5.01 5.30 -9.12
CA ALA A 66 -6.42 5.55 -9.43
C ALA A 66 -6.95 6.79 -8.69
N SER A 67 -6.46 7.04 -7.48
CA SER A 67 -6.88 8.21 -6.67
C SER A 67 -6.60 9.54 -7.38
N TYR A 68 -5.52 9.65 -8.15
CA TYR A 68 -5.21 10.86 -8.93
C TYR A 68 -6.23 11.07 -10.06
N THR A 69 -6.58 9.99 -10.76
CA THR A 69 -7.56 10.03 -11.84
C THR A 69 -8.95 10.38 -11.31
N PHE A 70 -9.38 9.74 -10.21
CA PHE A 70 -10.63 10.08 -9.52
C PHE A 70 -10.68 11.56 -9.11
N ALA A 71 -9.63 12.05 -8.44
CA ALA A 71 -9.57 13.42 -7.96
C ALA A 71 -9.70 14.46 -9.08
N HIS A 72 -9.09 14.19 -10.23
CA HIS A 72 -9.14 15.08 -11.38
C HIS A 72 -10.51 15.09 -12.06
N GLN A 73 -11.06 13.93 -12.42
CA GLN A 73 -12.32 13.86 -13.17
C GLN A 73 -13.54 14.25 -12.32
N LEU A 74 -13.52 13.95 -11.02
CA LEU A 74 -14.66 14.22 -10.13
C LEU A 74 -14.57 15.58 -9.43
N GLY A 75 -13.35 16.10 -9.22
CA GLY A 75 -13.10 17.27 -8.39
C GLY A 75 -13.78 18.56 -8.86
N HIS A 76 -14.15 18.66 -10.13
CA HIS A 76 -14.90 19.81 -10.67
C HIS A 76 -16.41 19.65 -10.61
N LEU A 77 -16.90 18.42 -10.46
CA LEU A 77 -18.32 18.12 -10.46
C LEU A 77 -18.95 18.33 -9.08
N TYR A 78 -18.17 18.15 -8.02
CA TYR A 78 -18.68 18.19 -6.65
C TYR A 78 -18.03 19.30 -5.83
N GLY A 79 -18.84 19.97 -5.00
CA GLY A 79 -18.35 20.96 -4.03
C GLY A 79 -17.38 20.36 -3.01
N ALA A 80 -17.58 19.09 -2.65
CA ALA A 80 -16.67 18.32 -1.83
C ALA A 80 -16.64 16.83 -2.24
N ILE A 81 -15.50 16.18 -2.01
CA ILE A 81 -15.32 14.74 -2.16
C ILE A 81 -14.78 14.17 -0.85
N ALA A 82 -15.43 13.13 -0.33
CA ALA A 82 -15.01 12.40 0.84
C ALA A 82 -14.71 10.93 0.50
N VAL A 83 -13.59 10.40 1.00
CA VAL A 83 -13.12 9.04 0.68
C VAL A 83 -13.06 8.21 1.96
N SER A 84 -13.55 6.97 1.91
CA SER A 84 -13.54 6.07 3.07
C SER A 84 -12.12 5.74 3.54
N ASP A 85 -11.86 5.88 4.84
CA ASP A 85 -10.71 5.32 5.53
C ASP A 85 -11.19 4.37 6.64
N THR A 86 -11.04 3.08 6.39
CA THR A 86 -11.53 2.01 7.28
C THR A 86 -10.80 2.00 8.62
N ARG A 87 -9.64 2.65 8.72
CA ARG A 87 -8.87 2.78 9.98
C ARG A 87 -9.41 3.88 10.88
N LEU A 88 -10.31 4.71 10.36
CA LEU A 88 -11.03 5.76 11.08
C LEU A 88 -12.53 5.45 11.20
N SER A 89 -13.00 4.37 10.56
CA SER A 89 -14.42 4.09 10.35
C SER A 89 -15.20 5.31 9.84
N ALA A 90 -14.57 6.12 8.99
CA ALA A 90 -15.14 7.37 8.48
C ALA A 90 -14.79 7.60 6.99
N TYR A 91 -15.62 8.37 6.30
CA TYR A 91 -15.20 9.13 5.13
C TYR A 91 -14.41 10.36 5.58
N VAL A 92 -13.32 10.68 4.89
CA VAL A 92 -12.53 11.89 5.11
C VAL A 92 -12.68 12.79 3.90
N VAL A 93 -13.07 14.06 4.10
CA VAL A 93 -13.15 15.06 3.03
C VAL A 93 -11.74 15.37 2.51
N VAL A 94 -11.45 15.00 1.26
CA VAL A 94 -10.13 15.12 0.61
C VAL A 94 -10.05 16.22 -0.43
N ILE A 95 -11.19 16.70 -0.92
CA ILE A 95 -11.32 17.85 -1.82
C ILE A 95 -12.51 18.67 -1.33
N SER A 96 -12.35 19.98 -1.26
CA SER A 96 -13.45 20.88 -0.91
C SER A 96 -13.26 22.27 -1.50
N THR A 97 -14.33 22.80 -2.07
CA THR A 97 -14.49 24.19 -2.51
C THR A 97 -15.65 24.89 -1.77
N THR A 98 -16.22 24.23 -0.75
CA THR A 98 -17.37 24.71 0.03
C THR A 98 -17.06 24.75 1.53
N PRO A 99 -17.54 25.78 2.26
CA PRO A 99 -17.40 25.82 3.73
C PRO A 99 -18.24 24.74 4.44
N ASP A 100 -19.27 24.18 3.79
CA ASP A 100 -20.15 23.17 4.38
C ASP A 100 -19.40 21.87 4.74
N TYR A 101 -18.34 21.56 3.99
CA TYR A 101 -17.53 20.36 4.18
C TYR A 101 -16.04 20.72 4.13
N PRO A 102 -15.44 21.25 5.21
CA PRO A 102 -14.04 21.61 5.23
C PRO A 102 -13.11 20.41 4.97
N LEU A 103 -11.95 20.65 4.37
CA LEU A 103 -10.94 19.60 4.16
C LEU A 103 -10.55 18.91 5.47
N GLY A 104 -10.48 17.58 5.46
CA GLY A 104 -10.14 16.75 6.61
C GLY A 104 -11.29 16.55 7.60
N THR A 105 -12.50 17.01 7.27
CA THR A 105 -13.73 16.65 8.01
C THR A 105 -13.95 15.15 7.93
N ARG A 106 -14.30 14.53 9.05
CA ARG A 106 -14.69 13.13 9.13
C ARG A 106 -16.20 13.00 9.11
N ILE A 107 -16.71 12.04 8.35
CA ILE A 107 -18.12 11.70 8.25
C ILE A 107 -18.23 10.21 8.57
N ASP A 108 -19.01 9.82 9.57
CA ASP A 108 -19.12 8.42 10.00
C ASP A 108 -19.55 7.51 8.83
N LEU A 109 -18.95 6.31 8.72
CA LEU A 109 -19.24 5.39 7.62
C LEU A 109 -20.67 4.83 7.67
N GLU A 110 -21.24 4.67 8.86
CA GLU A 110 -22.53 4.03 9.09
C GLU A 110 -23.64 5.08 9.23
N THR A 111 -23.46 6.06 10.12
CA THR A 111 -24.50 7.05 10.43
C THR A 111 -24.53 8.20 9.44
N GLY A 112 -23.40 8.49 8.77
CA GLY A 112 -23.25 9.66 7.91
C GLY A 112 -23.15 10.99 8.67
N GLU A 113 -23.02 10.96 10.00
CA GLU A 113 -22.88 12.15 10.83
C GLU A 113 -21.47 12.75 10.72
N ILE A 114 -21.38 14.07 10.80
CA ILE A 114 -20.09 14.77 10.85
C ILE A 114 -19.47 14.56 12.23
N ILE A 115 -18.27 13.98 12.26
CA ILE A 115 -17.51 13.73 13.47
C ILE A 115 -16.65 14.97 13.76
N GLN A 116 -16.87 15.61 14.91
CA GLN A 116 -15.98 16.67 15.37
C GLN A 116 -14.62 16.07 15.76
N VAL A 117 -13.58 16.45 15.03
CA VAL A 117 -12.20 16.06 15.34
C VAL A 117 -11.54 17.22 16.05
N SER A 118 -11.18 17.03 17.32
CA SER A 118 -10.35 18.00 18.04
C SER A 118 -9.03 18.19 17.30
N PRO A 119 -8.53 19.43 17.12
CA PRO A 119 -7.23 19.64 16.51
C PRO A 119 -6.15 18.95 17.35
N ALA A 120 -5.45 17.98 16.75
CA ALA A 120 -4.38 17.27 17.43
C ALA A 120 -3.18 18.21 17.66
N PRO A 121 -2.62 18.27 18.88
CA PRO A 121 -1.54 19.19 19.25
C PRO A 121 -0.15 18.69 18.80
N SER A 122 0.01 18.19 17.58
CA SER A 122 1.32 17.75 17.10
C SER A 122 2.07 18.89 16.39
N VAL A 123 3.28 19.18 16.89
CA VAL A 123 4.20 20.19 16.36
C VAL A 123 4.93 19.68 15.12
N GLU A 124 5.15 18.37 15.00
CA GLU A 124 5.84 17.76 13.87
C GLU A 124 4.87 17.23 12.79
N LEU A 125 5.21 17.48 11.53
CA LEU A 125 4.45 17.04 10.36
C LEU A 125 4.71 15.56 10.06
N SER A 126 3.63 14.79 9.91
CA SER A 126 3.65 13.37 9.54
C SER A 126 3.89 13.12 8.05
N PHE A 127 3.79 14.15 7.24
CA PHE A 127 3.96 14.09 5.80
C PHE A 127 4.89 15.21 5.33
N LEU A 128 5.72 14.91 4.34
CA LEU A 128 6.65 15.84 3.72
C LEU A 128 6.52 15.77 2.20
N THR A 129 6.73 16.92 1.56
CA THR A 129 6.92 17.01 0.11
C THR A 129 8.10 17.91 -0.21
N TYR A 130 8.95 17.49 -1.15
CA TYR A 130 10.10 18.27 -1.61
C TYR A 130 10.45 17.88 -3.04
N TRP A 131 11.28 18.71 -3.68
CA TRP A 131 11.81 18.45 -5.03
C TRP A 131 13.14 17.72 -4.98
N GLU A 132 13.30 16.75 -5.87
CA GLU A 132 14.56 16.03 -6.11
C GLU A 132 14.61 15.66 -7.60
N ASP A 133 15.63 16.10 -8.34
CA ASP A 133 15.87 15.76 -9.76
C ASP A 133 14.62 15.85 -10.67
N ASP A 134 13.91 16.98 -10.65
CA ASP A 134 12.65 17.22 -11.39
C ASP A 134 11.49 16.26 -11.03
N ILE A 135 11.56 15.65 -9.84
CA ILE A 135 10.51 14.79 -9.28
C ILE A 135 10.01 15.41 -7.98
N LEU A 136 8.68 15.46 -7.82
CA LEU A 136 8.06 15.77 -6.53
C LEU A 136 8.05 14.49 -5.68
N ILE A 137 8.81 14.51 -4.57
CA ILE A 137 8.88 13.40 -3.64
C ILE A 137 7.82 13.58 -2.54
N ALA A 138 6.99 12.56 -2.35
CA ALA A 138 6.07 12.43 -1.24
C ALA A 138 6.64 11.46 -0.19
N LYS A 139 6.66 11.86 1.08
CA LYS A 139 7.21 11.04 2.16
C LYS A 139 6.30 11.08 3.39
N ILE A 140 5.87 9.92 3.84
CA ILE A 140 5.26 9.75 5.18
C ILE A 140 6.42 9.59 6.18
N LYS A 141 6.48 10.46 7.19
CA LYS A 141 7.39 10.31 8.33
C LYS A 141 6.89 9.19 9.23
N ASN A 142 7.76 8.25 9.55
CA ASN A 142 7.40 7.06 10.34
C ASN A 142 7.52 7.30 11.86
N ALA A 143 7.30 8.53 12.33
CA ALA A 143 7.43 8.93 13.74
C ALA A 143 6.20 8.54 14.60
N GLY A 144 5.67 7.33 14.40
CA GLY A 144 4.50 6.80 15.13
C GLY A 144 3.28 6.50 14.24
N GLU A 145 2.23 5.96 14.85
CA GLU A 145 0.94 5.73 14.18
C GLU A 145 0.22 7.06 13.97
N VAL A 146 0.09 7.49 12.71
CA VAL A 146 -0.62 8.73 12.35
C VAL A 146 -1.86 8.41 11.52
N GLU A 147 -2.97 9.04 11.88
CA GLU A 147 -4.27 8.87 11.22
C GLU A 147 -4.29 9.52 9.82
N GLY A 148 -5.06 8.94 8.90
CA GLY A 148 -5.07 9.33 7.50
C GLY A 148 -5.49 10.78 7.24
N ASP A 149 -6.41 11.31 8.04
CA ASP A 149 -6.84 12.71 7.96
C ASP A 149 -5.77 13.68 8.47
N ARG A 150 -4.94 13.27 9.43
CA ARG A 150 -3.77 14.07 9.85
C ARG A 150 -2.72 14.11 8.75
N ILE A 151 -2.42 12.98 8.12
CA ILE A 151 -1.50 12.92 6.96
C ILE A 151 -2.01 13.84 5.84
N LEU A 152 -3.33 13.84 5.56
CA LEU A 152 -3.94 14.76 4.60
C LEU A 152 -3.74 16.23 4.97
N LYS A 153 -3.96 16.61 6.23
CA LYS A 153 -3.77 17.99 6.71
C LYS A 153 -2.30 18.42 6.60
N ASP A 154 -1.37 17.54 6.95
CA ASP A 154 0.07 17.81 6.82
C ASP A 154 0.49 17.91 5.34
N ALA A 155 -0.08 17.08 4.45
CA ALA A 155 0.11 17.18 3.01
C ALA A 155 -0.38 18.52 2.45
N LYS A 156 -1.52 19.04 2.94
CA LYS A 156 -1.98 20.38 2.59
C LYS A 156 -0.95 21.44 2.95
N ILE A 157 -0.51 21.47 4.20
CA ILE A 157 0.45 22.46 4.70
C ILE A 157 1.73 22.44 3.85
N GLN A 158 2.30 21.25 3.65
CA GLN A 158 3.53 21.09 2.87
C GLN A 158 3.38 21.53 1.42
N LEU A 159 2.30 21.11 0.76
CA LEU A 159 2.09 21.44 -0.64
C LEU A 159 1.80 22.93 -0.84
N GLU A 160 1.02 23.55 0.05
CA GLU A 160 0.77 25.00 0.00
C GLU A 160 2.05 25.80 0.22
N ASN A 161 2.93 25.37 1.13
CA ASN A 161 4.24 26.00 1.31
C ASN A 161 5.12 25.92 0.05
N LEU A 162 5.14 24.78 -0.64
CA LEU A 162 5.87 24.63 -1.90
C LEU A 162 5.28 25.50 -3.03
N ILE A 163 3.96 25.62 -3.10
CA ILE A 163 3.28 26.49 -4.08
C ILE A 163 3.60 27.96 -3.78
N ASN A 164 3.43 28.39 -2.53
CA ASN A 164 3.59 29.79 -2.12
C ASN A 164 5.04 30.26 -2.19
N SER A 165 6.00 29.36 -1.99
CA SER A 165 7.43 29.65 -2.19
C SER A 165 7.88 29.65 -3.65
N GLY A 166 6.98 29.34 -4.60
CA GLY A 166 7.31 29.28 -6.02
C GLY A 166 8.10 28.04 -6.45
N GLN A 167 8.37 27.11 -5.54
CA GLN A 167 9.08 25.86 -5.84
C GLN A 167 8.28 24.94 -6.77
N LEU A 168 6.96 25.07 -6.82
CA LEU A 168 6.12 24.43 -7.83
C LEU A 168 5.78 25.48 -8.91
N PRO A 169 6.60 25.65 -9.97
CA PRO A 169 6.34 26.67 -10.98
C PRO A 169 5.13 26.33 -11.85
N GLY A 170 4.83 25.03 -12.04
CA GLY A 170 3.81 24.60 -12.99
C GLY A 170 4.25 24.74 -14.45
N GLY A 171 3.28 24.87 -15.36
CA GLY A 171 3.47 25.14 -16.78
C GLY A 171 3.13 23.94 -17.67
N LYS A 172 3.53 24.03 -18.94
CA LYS A 172 3.24 23.00 -19.97
C LYS A 172 4.12 21.74 -19.86
N LYS A 173 4.61 21.43 -18.66
CA LYS A 173 5.48 20.28 -18.38
C LYS A 173 4.70 19.20 -17.66
N LEU A 174 5.11 17.94 -17.87
CA LEU A 174 4.66 16.81 -17.09
C LEU A 174 5.28 16.87 -15.69
N LEU A 175 4.47 16.76 -14.65
CA LEU A 175 4.94 16.56 -13.28
C LEU A 175 5.14 15.06 -13.00
N LYS A 176 6.30 14.68 -12.49
CA LYS A 176 6.57 13.34 -11.96
C LYS A 176 6.44 13.35 -10.44
N ILE A 177 5.75 12.36 -9.88
CA ILE A 177 5.58 12.19 -8.43
C ILE A 177 6.06 10.81 -8.02
N ASN A 178 6.93 10.75 -7.01
CA ASN A 178 7.46 9.51 -6.44
C ASN A 178 7.37 9.54 -4.92
N GLY A 179 7.56 8.38 -4.29
CA GLY A 179 7.58 8.20 -2.85
C GLY A 179 6.25 7.68 -2.29
N ARG A 180 6.16 7.65 -0.96
CA ARG A 180 5.03 7.03 -0.25
C ARG A 180 3.97 8.07 0.07
N SER A 181 2.74 7.80 -0.37
CA SER A 181 1.56 8.62 -0.09
C SER A 181 0.37 7.73 0.28
N THR A 182 -0.59 8.29 1.03
CA THR A 182 -1.88 7.64 1.29
C THR A 182 -2.85 7.98 0.15
N VAL A 183 -3.91 7.17 0.00
CA VAL A 183 -5.00 7.49 -0.95
C VAL A 183 -5.58 8.89 -0.65
N LEU A 184 -5.83 9.21 0.63
CA LEU A 184 -6.40 10.49 1.04
C LEU A 184 -5.52 11.69 0.63
N ALA A 185 -4.22 11.65 0.95
CA ALA A 185 -3.30 12.71 0.57
C ALA A 185 -3.13 12.81 -0.95
N SER A 186 -3.15 11.67 -1.65
CA SER A 186 -3.04 11.62 -3.11
C SER A 186 -4.21 12.29 -3.82
N PHE A 187 -5.44 12.13 -3.32
CA PHE A 187 -6.60 12.87 -3.84
C PHE A 187 -6.39 14.39 -3.78
N PHE A 188 -5.93 14.88 -2.63
CA PHE A 188 -5.67 16.30 -2.42
C PHE A 188 -4.55 16.82 -3.32
N ILE A 189 -3.40 16.12 -3.36
CA ILE A 189 -2.25 16.49 -4.20
C ILE A 189 -2.66 16.55 -5.68
N ALA A 190 -3.37 15.52 -6.15
CA ALA A 190 -3.87 15.44 -7.52
C ALA A 190 -4.75 16.64 -7.87
N ASN A 191 -5.78 16.92 -7.05
CA ASN A 191 -6.71 18.01 -7.30
C ASN A 191 -6.03 19.39 -7.28
N LYS A 192 -5.11 19.60 -6.32
CA LYS A 192 -4.40 20.87 -6.18
C LYS A 192 -3.43 21.15 -7.33
N LEU A 193 -2.85 20.11 -7.94
CA LEU A 193 -1.82 20.25 -8.97
C LEU A 193 -2.31 20.01 -10.40
N ALA A 194 -3.47 19.38 -10.61
CA ALA A 194 -3.96 18.97 -11.93
C ALA A 194 -3.88 20.09 -12.98
N HIS A 195 -4.43 21.27 -12.68
CA HIS A 195 -4.48 22.41 -13.62
C HIS A 195 -3.20 23.25 -13.66
N LYS A 196 -2.21 22.91 -12.84
CA LYS A 196 -0.94 23.62 -12.78
C LYS A 196 0.10 23.03 -13.74
N TYR A 197 -0.10 21.80 -14.19
CA TYR A 197 0.81 21.06 -15.06
C TYR A 197 0.07 20.53 -16.29
N SER A 198 0.79 20.22 -17.37
CA SER A 198 0.16 19.62 -18.57
C SER A 198 -0.25 18.16 -18.37
N GLY A 199 0.25 17.53 -17.31
CA GLY A 199 -0.11 16.19 -16.89
C GLY A 199 0.65 15.82 -15.62
N ILE A 200 0.22 14.74 -14.98
CA ILE A 200 0.85 14.19 -13.78
C ILE A 200 1.11 12.70 -14.03
N ALA A 201 2.34 12.27 -13.76
CA ALA A 201 2.72 10.87 -13.77
C ALA A 201 3.21 10.45 -12.38
N VAL A 202 2.70 9.32 -11.89
CA VAL A 202 2.95 8.82 -10.54
C VAL A 202 3.70 7.51 -10.62
N PHE A 203 4.76 7.36 -9.82
CA PHE A 203 5.60 6.17 -9.81
C PHE A 203 4.88 4.95 -9.22
N ASP A 204 4.89 3.85 -9.96
CA ASP A 204 4.54 2.50 -9.48
C ASP A 204 5.81 1.64 -9.47
N PRO A 205 6.20 1.08 -8.30
CA PRO A 205 7.39 0.23 -8.18
C PRO A 205 7.49 -0.96 -9.15
N ARG A 206 6.36 -1.39 -9.71
CA ARG A 206 6.28 -2.55 -10.59
C ARG A 206 6.50 -2.21 -12.06
N ILE A 207 6.15 -0.99 -12.48
CA ILE A 207 6.06 -0.65 -13.92
C ILE A 207 6.63 0.72 -14.29
N GLY A 208 6.97 1.59 -13.33
CA GLY A 208 7.51 2.92 -13.59
C GLY A 208 6.48 4.04 -13.44
N TYR A 209 6.72 5.19 -14.08
CA TYR A 209 5.80 6.33 -13.99
C TYR A 209 4.58 6.12 -14.87
N VAL A 210 3.40 6.12 -14.27
CA VAL A 210 2.12 6.03 -14.99
C VAL A 210 1.50 7.41 -15.05
N VAL A 211 1.17 7.90 -16.25
CA VAL A 211 0.43 9.15 -16.42
C VAL A 211 -1.00 8.95 -15.88
N THR A 212 -1.36 9.67 -14.81
CA THR A 212 -2.68 9.56 -14.16
C THR A 212 -3.62 10.71 -14.53
N ILE A 213 -3.05 11.84 -14.96
CA ILE A 213 -3.76 13.06 -15.39
C ILE A 213 -3.06 13.58 -16.65
N SER A 214 -3.81 14.00 -17.66
CA SER A 214 -3.27 14.66 -18.85
C SER A 214 -4.20 15.75 -19.36
N HIS A 215 -3.61 16.89 -19.71
CA HIS A 215 -4.23 18.02 -20.41
C HIS A 215 -3.55 18.28 -21.77
N ALA A 216 -2.55 17.47 -22.15
CA ALA A 216 -1.77 17.65 -23.37
C ALA A 216 -1.90 16.44 -24.30
N GLN A 217 -1.84 16.70 -25.61
CA GLN A 217 -1.87 15.64 -26.62
C GLN A 217 -0.62 14.73 -26.57
N SER A 218 0.48 15.21 -26.00
CA SER A 218 1.74 14.48 -25.90
C SER A 218 1.74 13.37 -24.83
N TYR A 219 0.75 13.34 -23.95
CA TYR A 219 0.65 12.35 -22.87
C TYR A 219 -0.76 11.77 -22.80
N GLN A 220 -0.87 10.46 -22.63
CA GLN A 220 -2.16 9.79 -22.50
C GLN A 220 -2.32 9.21 -21.09
N VAL A 221 -3.53 9.29 -20.54
CA VAL A 221 -3.85 8.67 -19.25
C VAL A 221 -3.62 7.15 -19.36
N GLY A 222 -2.85 6.61 -18.41
CA GLY A 222 -2.34 5.24 -18.38
C GLY A 222 -1.14 4.97 -19.30
N GLN A 223 -0.52 5.99 -19.87
CA GLN A 223 0.78 5.82 -20.51
C GLN A 223 1.84 5.52 -19.46
N VAL A 224 2.63 4.47 -19.67
CA VAL A 224 3.81 4.16 -18.86
C VAL A 224 5.02 4.87 -19.46
N LEU A 225 5.68 5.68 -18.66
CA LEU A 225 6.92 6.35 -19.03
C LEU A 225 8.08 5.53 -18.50
N ASN A 226 8.85 4.99 -19.44
CA ASN A 226 10.05 4.23 -19.11
C ASN A 226 10.98 5.07 -18.25
N ILE A 227 11.51 4.44 -17.21
CA ILE A 227 12.62 4.97 -16.47
C ILE A 227 13.78 4.08 -16.86
N GLU A 228 14.82 4.67 -17.43
CA GLU A 228 16.15 4.06 -17.44
C GLU A 228 16.65 4.06 -15.98
N ASN A 229 16.06 3.21 -15.16
CA ASN A 229 16.56 2.95 -13.82
C ASN A 229 17.75 2.02 -13.99
N HIS A 230 18.94 2.60 -14.17
CA HIS A 230 20.20 1.92 -13.97
C HIS A 230 20.35 1.61 -12.47
N VAL A 231 19.60 0.62 -11.99
CA VAL A 231 19.80 0.09 -10.64
C VAL A 231 21.06 -0.74 -10.67
N ASN A 232 22.16 -0.16 -10.20
CA ASN A 232 23.46 -0.82 -10.14
C ASN A 232 23.57 -1.87 -9.01
N HIS A 233 22.50 -2.10 -8.24
CA HIS A 233 22.46 -3.07 -7.16
C HIS A 233 21.42 -4.18 -7.43
N GLN A 234 21.65 -5.37 -6.89
CA GLN A 234 20.64 -6.44 -6.92
C GLN A 234 19.64 -6.25 -5.77
N PRO A 235 18.32 -6.15 -6.06
CA PRO A 235 17.31 -5.99 -5.02
C PRO A 235 17.30 -7.15 -4.02
N THR A 236 17.30 -6.86 -2.72
CA THR A 236 17.10 -7.88 -1.68
C THR A 236 15.60 -8.13 -1.52
N LYS A 237 15.16 -9.37 -1.77
CA LYS A 237 13.75 -9.79 -1.66
C LYS A 237 13.62 -10.88 -0.60
N VAL A 238 13.06 -10.53 0.55
CA VAL A 238 12.90 -11.44 1.70
C VAL A 238 11.46 -11.92 1.78
N VAL A 239 11.27 -13.24 1.75
CA VAL A 239 9.96 -13.87 1.94
C VAL A 239 9.78 -14.34 3.39
N LEU A 240 8.62 -14.08 3.96
CA LEU A 240 8.13 -14.66 5.21
C LEU A 240 7.25 -15.86 4.88
N CYS A 241 7.75 -17.06 5.15
CA CYS A 241 7.09 -18.32 4.85
C CYS A 241 6.87 -19.15 6.12
N GLY A 242 6.07 -20.22 6.00
CA GLY A 242 5.68 -21.04 7.14
C GLY A 242 4.19 -21.38 7.19
N PRO A 243 3.76 -22.30 8.05
CA PRO A 243 2.38 -22.80 8.11
C PRO A 243 1.33 -21.72 8.36
N ALA A 244 0.06 -22.05 8.11
CA ALA A 244 -1.04 -21.16 8.44
C ALA A 244 -1.09 -20.84 9.95
N ASN A 245 -1.62 -19.66 10.30
CA ASN A 245 -1.85 -19.25 11.69
C ASN A 245 -0.58 -19.22 12.57
N THR A 246 0.57 -18.87 11.99
CA THR A 246 1.84 -18.59 12.71
C THR A 246 2.12 -17.10 12.89
N GLY A 247 1.19 -16.23 12.50
CA GLY A 247 1.36 -14.78 12.67
C GLY A 247 2.21 -14.08 11.61
N LYS A 248 2.47 -14.68 10.43
CA LYS A 248 3.27 -14.07 9.33
C LYS A 248 2.89 -12.63 9.00
N THR A 249 1.60 -12.34 8.85
CA THR A 249 1.12 -10.99 8.53
C THR A 249 1.38 -10.01 9.68
N VAL A 250 1.21 -10.45 10.94
CA VAL A 250 1.53 -9.65 12.14
C VAL A 250 3.03 -9.38 12.21
N LEU A 251 3.86 -10.39 11.93
CA LEU A 251 5.32 -10.25 11.84
C LEU A 251 5.71 -9.23 10.76
N ARG A 252 5.16 -9.35 9.55
CA ARG A 252 5.43 -8.43 8.44
C ARG A 252 5.11 -6.99 8.82
N ASP A 253 3.95 -6.76 9.42
CA ASP A 253 3.51 -5.41 9.79
C ASP A 253 4.38 -4.83 10.91
N GLY A 254 4.79 -5.66 11.88
CA GLY A 254 5.79 -5.30 12.89
C GLY A 254 7.14 -4.94 12.29
N LEU A 255 7.68 -5.80 11.44
CA LEU A 255 8.95 -5.58 10.73
C LEU A 255 8.90 -4.32 9.88
N LYS A 256 7.78 -4.09 9.17
CA LYS A 256 7.57 -2.87 8.38
C LYS A 256 7.75 -1.64 9.26
N LYS A 257 7.11 -1.58 10.44
CA LYS A 257 7.25 -0.45 11.37
C LYS A 257 8.70 -0.25 11.81
N VAL A 258 9.41 -1.33 12.17
CA VAL A 258 10.80 -1.25 12.63
C VAL A 258 11.75 -0.82 11.52
N ILE A 259 11.72 -1.48 10.36
CA ILE A 259 12.58 -1.15 9.23
C ILE A 259 12.39 0.31 8.82
N LEU A 260 11.15 0.80 8.82
CA LEU A 260 10.82 2.18 8.50
C LEU A 260 11.33 3.22 9.51
N SER A 261 11.65 2.82 10.74
CA SER A 261 12.25 3.67 11.77
C SER A 261 13.78 3.61 11.83
N LEU A 262 14.41 2.66 11.14
CA LEU A 262 15.87 2.52 11.14
C LEU A 262 16.50 3.52 10.17
N GLU A 263 17.47 4.29 10.63
CA GLU A 263 18.22 5.25 9.78
C GLU A 263 19.01 4.54 8.67
N SER A 264 19.53 3.35 8.97
CA SER A 264 20.31 2.54 8.03
C SER A 264 19.47 1.75 7.04
N ALA A 265 18.13 1.86 7.09
CA ALA A 265 17.26 1.17 6.15
C ALA A 265 17.19 1.92 4.81
N PRO A 266 17.06 1.18 3.70
CA PRO A 266 16.90 1.80 2.39
C PRO A 266 15.62 2.63 2.34
N GLN A 267 15.73 3.87 1.85
CA GLN A 267 14.61 4.82 1.82
C GLN A 267 13.45 4.30 0.97
N ASP A 268 13.77 3.52 -0.07
CA ASP A 268 12.83 2.91 -0.99
C ASP A 268 12.31 1.54 -0.53
N PHE A 269 12.48 1.13 0.73
CA PHE A 269 11.91 -0.13 1.26
C PHE A 269 10.43 -0.34 0.85
N TYR A 270 10.09 -1.56 0.41
CA TYR A 270 8.74 -1.88 -0.01
C TYR A 270 8.25 -3.19 0.63
N SER A 271 6.95 -3.25 0.93
CA SER A 271 6.33 -4.43 1.55
C SER A 271 5.00 -4.76 0.92
N ILE A 272 4.75 -6.03 0.60
CA ILE A 272 3.50 -6.48 -0.03
C ILE A 272 2.99 -7.80 0.56
N SER A 273 1.70 -8.09 0.38
CA SER A 273 1.14 -9.44 0.57
C SER A 273 1.20 -10.22 -0.74
N ALA A 274 1.68 -11.45 -0.69
CA ALA A 274 1.63 -12.38 -1.82
C ALA A 274 0.55 -13.48 -1.62
N CYS A 275 -0.43 -13.23 -0.76
CA CYS A 275 -1.56 -14.13 -0.50
C CYS A 275 -2.89 -13.39 -0.71
N PRO A 276 -3.85 -13.95 -1.46
CA PRO A 276 -5.17 -13.33 -1.69
C PRO A 276 -6.18 -13.64 -0.56
N ASP A 277 -5.75 -13.67 0.69
CA ASP A 277 -6.58 -14.08 1.83
C ASP A 277 -7.52 -12.99 2.37
N GLY A 278 -7.52 -11.82 1.73
CA GLY A 278 -8.31 -10.65 2.11
C GLY A 278 -7.61 -9.72 3.08
N ASP A 279 -6.44 -10.10 3.59
CA ASP A 279 -5.61 -9.20 4.39
C ASP A 279 -4.90 -8.19 3.49
N GLY A 280 -5.14 -6.91 3.75
CA GLY A 280 -4.42 -5.81 3.13
C GLY A 280 -3.64 -5.00 4.16
N ALA A 281 -2.93 -3.97 3.70
CA ALA A 281 -2.22 -3.03 4.57
C ALA A 281 -3.15 -2.31 5.57
N PHE A 282 -4.47 -2.31 5.34
CA PHE A 282 -5.46 -1.74 6.25
C PHE A 282 -5.75 -2.65 7.46
N TYR A 283 -5.63 -3.97 7.32
CA TYR A 283 -6.31 -4.91 8.22
C TYR A 283 -5.86 -4.76 9.67
N SER A 284 -4.56 -4.73 9.93
CA SER A 284 -4.03 -4.66 11.30
C SER A 284 -4.42 -3.36 12.01
N GLU A 285 -4.36 -2.22 11.31
CA GLU A 285 -4.76 -0.91 11.85
C GLU A 285 -6.28 -0.84 12.08
N THR A 286 -7.08 -1.34 11.14
CA THR A 286 -8.54 -1.43 11.30
C THR A 286 -8.92 -2.38 12.41
N ALA A 287 -8.32 -3.58 12.50
CA ALA A 287 -8.68 -4.58 13.50
C ALA A 287 -8.42 -4.12 14.94
N LYS A 288 -7.41 -3.26 15.15
CA LYS A 288 -7.08 -2.66 16.46
C LYS A 288 -8.20 -1.76 17.00
N LYS A 289 -8.94 -1.06 16.13
CA LYS A 289 -9.98 -0.09 16.51
C LYS A 289 -11.41 -0.56 16.20
N TYR A 290 -11.57 -1.28 15.09
CA TYR A 290 -12.83 -1.70 14.48
C TYR A 290 -12.75 -3.18 14.04
N PRO A 291 -12.68 -4.14 14.99
CA PRO A 291 -12.43 -5.55 14.69
C PRO A 291 -13.51 -6.19 13.81
N GLU A 292 -14.78 -5.84 13.99
CA GLU A 292 -15.87 -6.39 13.18
C GLU A 292 -15.83 -5.87 11.74
N LEU A 293 -15.55 -4.58 11.55
CA LEU A 293 -15.32 -4.01 10.21
C LEU A 293 -14.14 -4.70 9.52
N ALA A 294 -13.02 -4.91 10.23
CA ALA A 294 -11.86 -5.62 9.67
C ALA A 294 -12.22 -7.04 9.21
N LYS A 295 -12.99 -7.80 10.01
CA LYS A 295 -13.45 -9.15 9.66
C LYS A 295 -14.35 -9.15 8.43
N GLN A 296 -15.32 -8.23 8.37
CA GLN A 296 -16.22 -8.09 7.22
C GLN A 296 -15.43 -7.81 5.93
N LEU A 297 -14.55 -6.81 5.96
CA LEU A 297 -13.75 -6.42 4.79
C LEU A 297 -12.80 -7.52 4.35
N LYS A 298 -12.21 -8.27 5.28
CA LYS A 298 -11.36 -9.41 4.94
C LYS A 298 -12.13 -10.46 4.13
N VAL A 299 -13.36 -10.79 4.54
CA VAL A 299 -14.21 -11.74 3.81
C VAL A 299 -14.54 -11.20 2.41
N GLU A 300 -14.91 -9.92 2.31
CA GLU A 300 -15.23 -9.25 1.06
C GLU A 300 -14.03 -9.22 0.08
N TYR A 301 -12.84 -8.93 0.60
CA TYR A 301 -11.64 -8.71 -0.21
C TYR A 301 -10.89 -9.98 -0.57
N LYS A 302 -11.15 -11.08 0.13
CA LYS A 302 -10.59 -12.40 -0.17
C LYS A 302 -10.85 -12.77 -1.63
N ALA A 303 -9.85 -13.39 -2.25
CA ALA A 303 -9.96 -13.96 -3.59
C ALA A 303 -9.37 -15.38 -3.59
N LYS A 304 -9.59 -16.10 -4.69
CA LYS A 304 -9.01 -17.42 -4.87
C LYS A 304 -7.50 -17.31 -5.11
N PHE A 305 -6.76 -18.27 -4.55
CA PHE A 305 -5.34 -18.42 -4.81
C PHE A 305 -5.17 -19.33 -6.03
N THR A 306 -5.16 -18.73 -7.22
CA THR A 306 -5.07 -19.46 -8.49
C THR A 306 -3.66 -19.40 -9.08
N PRO A 307 -3.32 -20.28 -10.04
CA PRO A 307 -2.07 -20.19 -10.80
C PRO A 307 -1.85 -18.82 -11.45
N GLU A 308 -2.89 -18.23 -12.03
CA GLU A 308 -2.81 -16.91 -12.69
C GLU A 308 -2.50 -15.80 -11.67
N PHE A 309 -3.07 -15.88 -10.47
CA PHE A 309 -2.70 -14.99 -9.36
C PHE A 309 -1.22 -15.18 -9.00
N ALA A 310 -0.76 -16.43 -8.88
CA ALA A 310 0.62 -16.74 -8.52
C ALA A 310 1.62 -16.21 -9.54
N GLU A 311 1.34 -16.42 -10.83
CA GLU A 311 2.15 -15.89 -11.93
C GLU A 311 2.14 -14.37 -11.96
N GLY A 312 0.97 -13.74 -11.79
CA GLY A 312 0.85 -12.28 -11.70
C GLY A 312 1.69 -11.72 -10.54
N LYS A 313 1.60 -12.36 -9.37
CA LYS A 313 2.35 -11.95 -8.18
C LYS A 313 3.85 -12.18 -8.32
N ALA A 314 4.27 -13.28 -8.93
CA ALA A 314 5.67 -13.54 -9.24
C ALA A 314 6.22 -12.48 -10.20
N ARG A 315 5.47 -12.13 -11.26
CA ARG A 315 5.85 -11.02 -12.17
C ARG A 315 5.99 -9.69 -11.42
N ASP A 316 5.06 -9.35 -10.52
CA ASP A 316 5.17 -8.15 -9.69
C ASP A 316 6.47 -8.16 -8.88
N ILE A 317 6.73 -9.25 -8.14
CA ILE A 317 7.92 -9.41 -7.29
C ILE A 317 9.18 -9.31 -8.13
N GLN A 318 9.22 -9.94 -9.30
CA GLN A 318 10.35 -9.90 -10.23
C GLN A 318 10.69 -8.46 -10.67
N ARG A 319 9.65 -7.68 -11.02
CA ARG A 319 9.78 -6.32 -11.56
C ARG A 319 10.17 -5.28 -10.51
N ILE A 320 9.76 -5.46 -9.26
CA ILE A 320 10.11 -4.55 -8.15
C ILE A 320 11.65 -4.44 -8.03
N LYS A 321 12.15 -3.21 -8.14
CA LYS A 321 13.57 -2.86 -8.09
C LYS A 321 14.02 -2.16 -6.80
N ASN A 322 13.10 -1.99 -5.86
CA ASN A 322 13.41 -1.38 -4.56
C ASN A 322 14.53 -2.14 -3.86
N SER A 323 15.43 -1.43 -3.19
CA SER A 323 16.62 -2.02 -2.54
C SER A 323 16.27 -3.17 -1.59
N LEU A 324 15.13 -3.05 -0.91
CA LEU A 324 14.57 -4.08 -0.06
C LEU A 324 13.07 -4.27 -0.31
N LEU A 325 12.68 -5.51 -0.61
CA LEU A 325 11.30 -5.98 -0.67
C LEU A 325 11.06 -7.02 0.42
N LEU A 326 10.06 -6.81 1.27
CA LEU A 326 9.57 -7.79 2.25
C LEU A 326 8.17 -8.26 1.86
N PHE A 327 7.94 -9.57 1.81
CA PHE A 327 6.60 -10.09 1.51
C PHE A 327 6.29 -11.38 2.25
N ASP A 328 5.02 -11.62 2.55
CA ASP A 328 4.52 -12.86 3.14
C ASP A 328 3.70 -13.69 2.14
N VAL A 329 3.75 -15.02 2.28
CA VAL A 329 3.06 -15.98 1.41
C VAL A 329 2.00 -16.78 2.15
N GLY A 330 1.19 -17.54 1.39
CA GLY A 330 0.18 -18.44 1.94
C GLY A 330 0.79 -19.53 2.84
N GLY A 331 -0.01 -20.06 3.77
CA GLY A 331 0.46 -20.99 4.80
C GLY A 331 0.63 -22.45 4.38
N LYS A 332 0.84 -22.75 3.10
CA LYS A 332 0.99 -24.10 2.54
C LYS A 332 2.18 -24.17 1.59
N THR A 333 2.87 -25.30 1.54
CA THR A 333 3.83 -25.64 0.49
C THR A 333 3.04 -26.03 -0.77
N SER A 334 2.70 -25.04 -1.60
CA SER A 334 1.84 -25.23 -2.78
C SER A 334 2.55 -24.85 -4.08
N PRO A 335 2.08 -25.35 -5.24
CA PRO A 335 2.61 -24.94 -6.55
C PRO A 335 2.56 -23.42 -6.77
N GLU A 336 1.53 -22.75 -6.27
CA GLU A 336 1.41 -21.29 -6.35
C GLU A 336 2.51 -20.59 -5.54
N ASN A 337 2.77 -21.06 -4.32
CA ASN A 337 3.86 -20.55 -3.51
C ASN A 337 5.23 -20.89 -4.11
N GLN A 338 5.37 -22.01 -4.81
CA GLN A 338 6.59 -22.37 -5.54
C GLN A 338 6.91 -21.32 -6.62
N VAL A 339 5.89 -20.90 -7.38
CA VAL A 339 6.00 -19.85 -8.40
C VAL A 339 6.39 -18.51 -7.77
N ILE A 340 5.69 -18.09 -6.71
CA ILE A 340 5.91 -16.80 -6.05
C ILE A 340 7.29 -16.75 -5.35
N MET A 341 7.61 -17.75 -4.55
CA MET A 341 8.84 -17.77 -3.73
C MET A 341 10.10 -17.95 -4.57
N SER A 342 9.99 -18.48 -5.80
CA SER A 342 11.12 -18.56 -6.73
C SER A 342 11.70 -17.20 -7.12
N GLU A 343 10.95 -16.10 -6.89
CA GLU A 343 11.41 -14.73 -7.13
C GLU A 343 12.03 -14.07 -5.87
N ALA A 344 12.07 -14.77 -4.74
CA ALA A 344 12.75 -14.33 -3.52
C ALA A 344 14.27 -14.50 -3.62
N THR A 345 14.99 -13.78 -2.76
CA THR A 345 16.45 -13.91 -2.57
C THR A 345 16.80 -14.56 -1.23
N HIS A 346 15.96 -14.38 -0.20
CA HIS A 346 16.16 -14.93 1.14
C HIS A 346 14.81 -15.32 1.75
N ALA A 347 14.82 -16.27 2.69
CA ALA A 347 13.65 -16.73 3.43
C ALA A 347 13.80 -16.55 4.94
N VAL A 348 12.66 -16.22 5.57
CA VAL A 348 12.44 -16.32 7.01
C VAL A 348 11.33 -17.34 7.23
N ILE A 349 11.62 -18.40 7.97
CA ILE A 349 10.64 -19.45 8.29
C ILE A 349 10.01 -19.14 9.65
N LEU A 350 8.68 -19.09 9.70
CA LEU A 350 7.89 -19.05 10.93
C LEU A 350 7.15 -20.36 11.14
N ALA A 351 7.43 -21.06 12.23
CA ALA A 351 6.86 -22.37 12.53
C ALA A 351 6.40 -22.48 13.99
N LYS A 352 5.57 -23.46 14.33
CA LYS A 352 5.18 -23.83 15.70
C LYS A 352 5.95 -25.05 16.20
N ALA A 353 6.39 -25.93 15.29
CA ALA A 353 7.09 -27.16 15.60
C ALA A 353 8.24 -27.44 14.63
N GLU A 354 9.18 -28.29 15.05
CA GLU A 354 10.35 -28.66 14.25
C GLU A 354 9.98 -29.36 12.93
N SER A 355 8.94 -30.17 12.93
CA SER A 355 8.46 -30.84 11.71
C SER A 355 8.05 -29.85 10.62
N GLU A 356 7.47 -28.72 11.02
CA GLU A 356 7.07 -27.66 10.11
C GLU A 356 8.29 -26.87 9.60
N VAL A 357 9.33 -26.70 10.44
CA VAL A 357 10.61 -26.14 10.01
C VAL A 357 11.22 -27.01 8.91
N ILE A 358 11.29 -28.32 9.13
CA ILE A 358 11.85 -29.28 8.16
C ILE A 358 11.08 -29.24 6.83
N GLU A 359 9.74 -29.21 6.89
CA GLU A 359 8.89 -29.10 5.69
C GLU A 359 9.24 -27.84 4.88
N TRP A 360 9.27 -26.67 5.53
CA TRP A 360 9.54 -25.40 4.84
C TRP A 360 11.00 -25.23 4.43
N GLN A 361 11.94 -25.84 5.16
CA GLN A 361 13.34 -25.93 4.75
C GLN A 361 13.47 -26.75 3.46
N ASN A 362 12.84 -27.93 3.40
CA ASN A 362 12.81 -28.76 2.19
C ASN A 362 12.21 -27.99 1.02
N PHE A 363 11.09 -27.29 1.24
CA PHE A 363 10.46 -26.47 0.22
C PHE A 363 11.42 -25.41 -0.34
N CYS A 364 12.07 -24.63 0.54
CA CYS A 364 13.01 -23.57 0.16
C CYS A 364 14.29 -24.11 -0.53
N GLN A 365 14.71 -25.33 -0.20
CA GLN A 365 15.96 -25.90 -0.69
C GLN A 365 15.80 -26.70 -1.98
N ASN A 366 14.72 -27.47 -2.08
CA ASN A 366 14.58 -28.55 -3.06
C ASN A 366 13.40 -28.36 -4.03
N GLU A 367 12.38 -27.57 -3.67
CA GLU A 367 11.19 -27.42 -4.50
C GLU A 367 11.17 -26.13 -5.33
N LEU A 368 11.93 -25.10 -4.94
CA LEU A 368 11.99 -23.85 -5.69
C LEU A 368 12.91 -23.95 -6.92
N LYS A 369 12.75 -23.03 -7.88
CA LYS A 369 13.65 -22.93 -9.06
C LYS A 369 15.11 -22.67 -8.68
N LYS A 370 15.34 -22.10 -7.50
CA LYS A 370 16.65 -21.81 -6.92
C LYS A 370 16.57 -22.09 -5.43
N THR A 371 17.61 -22.70 -4.88
CA THR A 371 17.77 -22.82 -3.43
C THR A 371 17.74 -21.43 -2.81
N LEU A 372 16.86 -21.26 -1.83
CA LEU A 372 16.63 -19.98 -1.17
C LEU A 372 17.33 -19.95 0.19
N PRO A 373 18.38 -19.12 0.37
CA PRO A 373 19.05 -18.97 1.65
C PRO A 373 18.09 -18.60 2.79
N ILE A 374 18.17 -19.34 3.89
CA ILE A 374 17.34 -19.11 5.07
C ILE A 374 18.16 -18.28 6.06
N ILE A 375 17.66 -17.08 6.37
CA ILE A 375 18.35 -16.13 7.25
C ILE A 375 17.82 -16.18 8.69
N ALA A 376 16.60 -16.71 8.87
CA ALA A 376 16.00 -16.88 10.17
C ALA A 376 15.00 -18.04 10.22
N ILE A 377 14.96 -18.72 11.36
CA ILE A 377 13.97 -19.74 11.73
C ILE A 377 13.38 -19.35 13.07
N ILE A 378 12.12 -18.94 13.10
CA ILE A 378 11.47 -18.37 14.27
C ILE A 378 10.30 -19.25 14.69
N TYR A 379 10.29 -19.66 15.95
CA TYR A 379 9.21 -20.43 16.54
C TYR A 379 8.13 -19.48 17.07
N SER A 380 6.99 -19.44 16.41
CA SER A 380 5.78 -18.74 16.84
C SER A 380 5.09 -19.52 17.94
N ASN A 381 5.26 -19.10 19.18
CA ASN A 381 4.59 -19.71 20.33
C ASN A 381 3.53 -18.76 20.90
N TYR A 382 2.26 -19.12 20.72
CA TYR A 382 1.14 -18.29 21.14
C TYR A 382 1.01 -18.17 22.67
N GLU A 383 1.41 -19.22 23.41
CA GLU A 383 1.33 -19.31 24.87
C GLU A 383 2.59 -18.82 25.58
N ALA A 384 3.67 -18.55 24.83
CA ALA A 384 4.87 -17.94 25.41
C ALA A 384 4.56 -16.53 25.92
N LYS A 385 5.33 -16.09 26.92
CA LYS A 385 5.15 -14.77 27.55
C LYS A 385 6.19 -13.74 27.11
N GLU A 386 7.26 -14.19 26.49
CA GLU A 386 8.38 -13.36 26.08
C GLU A 386 9.04 -13.91 24.82
N ASP A 387 9.70 -13.03 24.09
CA ASP A 387 10.57 -13.41 22.98
C ASP A 387 11.88 -14.00 23.51
N LYS A 388 12.44 -14.93 22.75
CA LYS A 388 13.82 -15.39 22.94
C LYS A 388 14.57 -15.22 21.64
N VAL A 389 15.70 -14.52 21.68
CA VAL A 389 16.53 -14.25 20.51
C VAL A 389 17.84 -15.00 20.65
N GLU A 390 18.12 -15.87 19.69
CA GLU A 390 19.27 -16.75 19.65
C GLU A 390 19.91 -16.69 18.26
N ARG A 391 21.14 -17.18 18.15
CA ARG A 391 21.83 -17.35 16.87
C ARG A 391 22.49 -18.72 16.84
N LYS A 392 22.22 -19.48 15.80
CA LYS A 392 22.79 -20.80 15.57
C LYS A 392 23.31 -20.88 14.14
N ASP A 393 24.58 -21.22 13.97
CA ASP A 393 25.20 -21.41 12.64
C ASP A 393 24.98 -20.21 11.69
N SER A 394 25.08 -18.99 12.22
CA SER A 394 24.80 -17.71 11.54
C SER A 394 23.33 -17.41 11.20
N ILE A 395 22.40 -18.32 11.51
CA ILE A 395 20.95 -18.13 11.35
C ILE A 395 20.37 -17.52 12.63
N LEU A 396 19.54 -16.48 12.49
CA LEU A 396 18.77 -15.93 13.60
C LEU A 396 17.65 -16.91 13.98
N THR A 397 17.54 -17.25 15.26
CA THR A 397 16.51 -18.19 15.72
C THR A 397 15.99 -17.85 17.12
N GLY A 398 15.01 -18.62 17.59
CA GLY A 398 14.40 -18.46 18.90
C GLY A 398 12.89 -18.35 18.82
N ILE A 399 12.28 -17.76 19.85
CA ILE A 399 10.84 -17.71 20.04
C ILE A 399 10.33 -16.29 19.80
N VAL A 400 9.25 -16.18 19.03
CA VAL A 400 8.38 -15.00 19.04
C VAL A 400 7.09 -15.36 19.76
N HIS A 401 6.77 -14.61 20.81
CA HIS A 401 5.57 -14.87 21.58
C HIS A 401 4.33 -14.22 20.94
N HIS A 402 3.18 -14.86 21.10
CA HIS A 402 1.84 -14.26 20.97
C HIS A 402 1.65 -13.29 19.80
N LEU A 403 1.79 -13.76 18.56
CA LEU A 403 1.54 -12.94 17.37
C LEU A 403 0.03 -12.83 17.07
N GLU A 404 -0.63 -11.87 17.72
CA GLU A 404 -2.07 -11.62 17.59
C GLU A 404 -2.36 -10.41 16.67
N ARG A 405 -3.50 -10.45 15.97
CA ARG A 405 -3.89 -9.38 15.05
C ARG A 405 -4.33 -8.14 15.82
N GLY A 406 -3.94 -6.97 15.34
CA GLY A 406 -4.24 -5.68 15.99
C GLY A 406 -3.25 -5.28 17.07
N GLU A 407 -2.33 -6.17 17.46
CA GLU A 407 -1.25 -5.83 18.39
C GLU A 407 -0.11 -5.09 17.71
N ASN A 408 0.51 -4.16 18.44
CA ASN A 408 1.77 -3.56 18.00
C ASN A 408 2.95 -4.41 18.48
N VAL A 409 3.53 -5.19 17.57
CA VAL A 409 4.67 -6.06 17.87
C VAL A 409 6.03 -5.39 17.59
N SER A 410 6.06 -4.13 17.12
CA SER A 410 7.29 -3.49 16.63
C SER A 410 8.38 -3.35 17.70
N THR A 411 8.03 -3.28 18.98
CA THR A 411 9.00 -3.14 20.08
C THR A 411 9.56 -4.47 20.57
N ARG A 412 9.06 -5.61 20.06
CA ARG A 412 9.44 -6.94 20.54
C ARG A 412 10.87 -7.31 20.14
N PRO A 413 11.66 -7.94 21.04
CA PRO A 413 13.07 -8.26 20.78
C PRO A 413 13.33 -9.04 19.49
N MET A 414 12.51 -10.06 19.18
CA MET A 414 12.68 -10.86 17.96
C MET A 414 12.42 -10.02 16.70
N ILE A 415 11.43 -9.13 16.74
CA ILE A 415 11.08 -8.25 15.62
C ILE A 415 12.22 -7.27 15.33
N GLN A 416 12.78 -6.67 16.39
CA GLN A 416 13.92 -5.75 16.29
C GLN A 416 15.18 -6.46 15.77
N ALA A 417 15.47 -7.66 16.27
CA ALA A 417 16.61 -8.46 15.84
C ALA A 417 16.49 -8.87 14.37
N LEU A 418 15.31 -9.34 13.95
CA LEU A 418 15.07 -9.75 12.57
C LEU A 418 15.11 -8.55 11.61
N ALA A 419 14.51 -7.41 11.95
CA ALA A 419 14.60 -6.20 11.13
C ALA A 419 16.05 -5.76 10.92
N SER A 420 16.87 -5.81 11.98
CA SER A 420 18.29 -5.51 11.91
C SER A 420 19.05 -6.48 11.01
N GLU A 421 18.73 -7.78 11.06
CA GLU A 421 19.36 -8.78 10.18
C GLU A 421 18.98 -8.54 8.71
N ILE A 422 17.71 -8.26 8.43
CA ILE A 422 17.23 -7.97 7.08
C ILE A 422 17.91 -6.72 6.50
N VAL A 423 18.01 -5.62 7.27
CA VAL A 423 18.66 -4.39 6.80
C VAL A 423 20.16 -4.59 6.57
N LYS A 424 20.84 -5.41 7.39
CA LYS A 424 22.25 -5.77 7.17
C LYS A 424 22.49 -6.49 5.86
N LEU A 425 21.53 -7.28 5.36
CA LEU A 425 21.68 -7.96 4.06
C LEU A 425 21.78 -6.97 2.90
N VAL A 426 20.97 -5.90 2.96
CA VAL A 426 20.97 -4.84 1.94
C VAL A 426 22.31 -4.12 1.93
N ASN A 427 22.85 -3.79 3.10
CA ASN A 427 24.07 -2.98 3.25
C ASN A 427 25.39 -3.74 3.01
N ARG A 428 25.33 -5.05 2.71
CA ARG A 428 26.51 -5.88 2.38
C ARG A 428 26.83 -5.89 0.88
N HIS A 429 25.92 -5.36 0.06
CA HIS A 429 26.06 -5.18 -1.39
C HIS A 429 26.23 -3.69 -1.70
#